data_AF-A0AAE1WX21-F1
#
_entry.id   AF-A0AAE1WX21-F1
#
_cell.length_a   1.000
_cell.length_b   1.000
_cell.length_c   1.000
_cell.angle_alpha   90.00
_cell.angle_beta   90.00
_cell.angle_gamma   90.00
#
_symmetry.space_group_name_H-M   'P 1'
#
loop_
_entity.id
_entity.type
_entity.pdbx_description
1 polymer ?
#
loop_
_entity_poly.entity_id
_entity_poly.type
_entity_poly.pdbx_seq_one_letter_code
_entity_poly.pdbx_strand_id
1 'polypeptide(L)' 'MAKLIVEVLDASDLMPKDGHGSASPFVEVEFDEQRQRTSTKPKDLNPCWNEKLVFNIKNPRDLPDQTIEVPP' A
#
# COMPACT_ATOMS: atom_id res chain seq x y z
N MET A 1 -20.78 -7.16 7.80
CA MET A 1 -19.64 -6.27 8.13
C MET A 1 -19.03 -5.82 6.82
N ALA A 2 -18.90 -4.51 6.59
CA ALA A 2 -18.32 -3.97 5.37
C ALA A 2 -16.78 -4.01 5.45
N LYS A 3 -16.10 -4.15 4.31
CA LYS A 3 -14.64 -4.13 4.21
C LYS A 3 -14.21 -3.21 3.08
N LEU A 4 -13.10 -2.51 3.28
CA LEU A 4 -12.39 -1.80 2.23
C LEU A 4 -11.26 -2.71 1.72
N ILE A 5 -11.23 -2.93 0.42
CA ILE A 5 -10.19 -3.73 -0.24
C ILE A 5 -9.35 -2.77 -1.09
N VAL A 6 -8.07 -2.67 -0.75
CA VAL A 6 -7.08 -1.90 -1.51
C VAL A 6 -6.22 -2.89 -2.27
N GLU A 7 -6.34 -2.90 -3.59
CA GLU A 7 -5.55 -3.75 -4.47
C GLU A 7 -4.33 -2.97 -4.95
N VAL A 8 -3.16 -3.36 -4.48
CA VAL A 8 -1.87 -2.78 -4.88
C VAL A 8 -1.32 -3.60 -6.03
N LEU A 9 -1.35 -3.02 -7.23
CA LEU A 9 -0.95 -3.70 -8.46
C LEU A 9 0.58 -3.62 -8.63
N ASP A 10 1.07 -2.46 -9.00
CA ASP A 10 2.46 -2.24 -9.36
C ASP A 10 2.90 -0.79 -9.12
N ALA A 11 4.20 -0.56 -9.25
CA ALA A 11 4.80 0.75 -9.42
C ALA A 11 5.84 0.68 -10.54
N SER A 12 6.14 1.82 -11.15
CA SER A 12 7.08 1.93 -12.26
C SER A 12 8.07 3.07 -12.01
N ASP A 13 9.28 2.94 -12.56
CA ASP A 13 10.33 3.97 -12.56
C ASP A 13 10.67 4.52 -11.17
N LEU A 14 10.74 3.65 -10.16
CA LEU A 14 11.09 4.07 -8.81
C LEU A 14 12.52 4.62 -8.74
N MET A 15 12.70 5.65 -7.91
CA MET A 15 14.02 6.21 -7.66
C MET A 15 14.89 5.19 -6.89
N PRO A 16 16.11 4.88 -7.38
CA PRO A 16 17.06 4.07 -6.63
C PRO A 16 17.35 4.67 -5.24
N LYS A 17 17.35 3.83 -4.20
CA LYS A 17 17.60 4.26 -2.81
C LYS A 17 18.77 3.52 -2.15
N ASP A 18 19.34 2.50 -2.79
CA ASP A 18 20.34 1.62 -2.18
C ASP A 18 21.81 1.90 -2.56
N GLY A 19 22.07 2.94 -3.36
CA GLY A 19 23.43 3.26 -3.83
C GLY A 19 24.00 2.33 -4.90
N HIS A 20 23.26 1.28 -5.29
CA HIS A 20 23.61 0.31 -6.32
C HIS A 20 22.69 0.40 -7.55
N GLY A 21 21.88 1.45 -7.65
CA GLY A 21 20.95 1.65 -8.75
C GLY A 21 19.67 0.82 -8.60
N SER A 22 19.31 0.38 -7.39
CA SER A 22 18.05 -0.33 -7.13
C SER A 22 17.33 0.18 -5.88
N ALA A 23 16.16 -0.38 -5.61
CA ALA A 23 15.39 -0.16 -4.40
C ALA A 23 14.73 -1.47 -3.99
N SER A 24 14.39 -1.64 -2.71
CA SER A 24 13.58 -2.77 -2.26
C SER A 24 12.21 -2.28 -1.77
N PRO A 25 11.29 -1.93 -2.70
CA PRO A 25 10.06 -1.23 -2.36
C PRO A 25 8.98 -2.13 -1.73
N PHE A 26 8.10 -1.49 -0.96
CA PHE A 26 6.81 -2.00 -0.50
C PHE A 26 5.83 -0.81 -0.45
N VAL A 27 4.53 -1.10 -0.45
CA VAL A 27 3.49 -0.08 -0.26
C VAL A 27 2.86 -0.31 1.11
N GLU A 28 2.65 0.77 1.84
CA GLU A 28 1.96 0.77 3.10
C GLU A 28 0.73 1.65 3.01
N VAL A 29 -0.36 1.20 3.62
CA VAL A 29 -1.66 1.85 3.56
C VAL A 29 -2.21 1.94 4.97
N GLU A 30 -2.64 3.14 5.35
CA GLU A 30 -3.32 3.41 6.61
C GLU A 30 -4.78 3.82 6.36
N PHE A 31 -5.69 3.19 7.10
CA PHE A 31 -7.13 3.48 7.06
C PHE A 31 -7.75 3.20 8.42
N ASP A 32 -8.42 4.20 9.01
CA ASP A 32 -9.17 4.05 10.27
C ASP A 32 -8.34 3.37 11.39
N GLU A 33 -7.12 3.89 11.61
CA GLU A 33 -6.11 3.41 12.59
C GLU A 33 -5.58 1.99 12.31
N GLN A 34 -5.91 1.40 11.17
CA GLN A 34 -5.36 0.13 10.71
C GLN A 34 -4.27 0.39 9.68
N ARG A 35 -3.11 -0.22 9.88
CA ARG A 35 -1.96 -0.12 8.98
C ARG A 35 -1.62 -1.50 8.43
N GLN A 36 -1.56 -1.62 7.10
CA GLN A 36 -1.16 -2.84 6.41
C GLN A 36 -0.17 -2.50 5.29
N ARG A 37 0.65 -3.48 4.90
CA ARG A 37 1.63 -3.30 3.84
C ARG A 37 1.74 -4.52 2.95
N THR A 38 2.23 -4.31 1.73
CA THR A 38 2.57 -5.38 0.80
C THR A 38 3.87 -6.09 1.19
N SER A 39 4.16 -7.20 0.52
CA SER A 39 5.51 -7.79 0.54
C SER A 39 6.57 -6.82 0.00
N THR A 40 7.79 -6.93 0.51
CA THR A 40 8.93 -6.19 -0.05
C THR A 40 9.43 -6.90 -1.31
N LYS A 41 9.56 -6.16 -2.42
CA LYS A 41 10.22 -6.67 -3.64
C LYS A 41 11.70 -6.29 -3.59
N PRO A 42 12.65 -7.23 -3.60
CA PRO A 42 14.06 -6.91 -3.46
C PRO A 42 14.66 -6.41 -4.77
N LYS A 43 15.38 -5.29 -4.71
CA LYS A 43 16.17 -4.73 -5.84
C LYS A 43 15.38 -4.55 -7.14
N ASP A 44 14.15 -4.07 -7.02
CA ASP A 44 13.22 -3.91 -8.14
C ASP A 44 12.68 -2.48 -8.19
N LEU A 45 12.91 -1.79 -9.31
CA LEU A 45 12.40 -0.43 -9.54
C LEU A 45 11.04 -0.43 -10.24
N ASN A 46 10.55 -1.59 -10.69
CA ASN A 46 9.26 -1.76 -11.35
C ASN A 46 8.48 -2.92 -10.70
N PRO A 47 8.25 -2.86 -9.38
CA PRO A 47 7.66 -3.97 -8.63
C PRO A 47 6.22 -4.23 -9.03
N CYS A 48 5.87 -5.51 -9.21
CA CYS A 48 4.50 -5.98 -9.27
C CYS A 48 4.15 -6.75 -7.98
N TRP A 49 3.24 -6.21 -7.17
CA TRP A 49 2.74 -6.88 -5.97
C TRP A 49 1.54 -7.76 -6.29
N ASN A 50 0.52 -7.20 -6.94
CA ASN A 50 -0.79 -7.84 -7.12
C ASN A 50 -1.36 -8.36 -5.78
N GLU A 51 -1.26 -7.53 -4.74
CA GLU A 51 -1.64 -7.87 -3.37
C GLU A 51 -2.88 -7.10 -2.92
N LYS A 52 -3.71 -7.73 -2.10
CA LYS A 52 -4.91 -7.12 -1.52
C LYS A 52 -4.71 -6.86 -0.05
N LEU A 53 -4.79 -5.60 0.34
CA LEU A 53 -4.85 -5.16 1.75
C LEU A 53 -6.32 -4.98 2.13
N VAL A 54 -6.73 -5.59 3.24
CA VAL A 54 -8.16 -5.71 3.60
C VAL A 54 -8.42 -5.07 4.95
N PHE A 55 -9.12 -3.95 4.96
CA PHE A 55 -9.42 -3.17 6.15
C PHE A 55 -10.85 -3.38 6.61
N ASN A 56 -11.05 -3.47 7.92
CA ASN A 56 -12.39 -3.54 8.49
C ASN A 56 -12.98 -2.14 8.59
N ILE A 57 -14.25 -1.99 8.21
CA ILE A 57 -14.96 -0.72 8.37
C ILE A 57 -15.69 -0.76 9.71
N LYS A 58 -15.28 0.07 10.67
CA LYS A 58 -15.92 0.14 11.99
C LYS A 58 -17.38 0.60 11.88
N ASN A 59 -17.60 1.68 11.13
CA ASN A 59 -18.93 2.26 10.89
C ASN A 59 -19.05 2.73 9.44
N PRO A 60 -19.91 2.09 8.62
CA PRO A 60 -20.08 2.46 7.20
C PRO A 60 -20.58 3.89 6.96
N ARG A 61 -21.15 4.56 7.97
CA ARG A 61 -21.63 5.94 7.85
C ARG A 61 -20.49 6.97 7.80
N ASP A 62 -19.33 6.61 8.32
CA ASP A 62 -18.18 7.52 8.44
C ASP A 62 -17.29 7.47 7.18
N LEU A 63 -17.56 6.53 6.26
CA LEU A 63 -16.80 6.35 5.02
C LEU A 63 -16.65 7.60 4.16
N PRO A 64 -17.69 8.46 3.97
CA PRO A 64 -17.55 9.66 3.15
C PRO A 64 -16.50 10.64 3.67
N ASP A 65 -16.21 10.61 4.98
CA ASP A 65 -15.29 11.53 5.64
C ASP A 65 -13.91 10.89 5.90
N GLN A 66 -13.74 9.60 5.60
CA GLN A 66 -12.48 8.87 5.79
C GLN A 66 -11.60 8.95 4.55
N THR A 67 -10.29 9.09 4.77
CA THR A 67 -9.27 9.10 3.71
C THR A 67 -8.34 7.92 3.88
N ILE A 68 -7.84 7.39 2.76
CA ILE A 68 -6.76 6.40 2.75
C ILE A 68 -5.45 7.17 2.66
N GLU A 69 -4.52 6.90 3.56
CA GLU A 69 -3.18 7.47 3.51
C GLU A 69 -2.18 6.43 2.99
N VAL A 70 -1.34 6.87 2.04
CA VAL A 70 -0.19 6.12 1.55
C VAL A 70 1.05 6.93 1.93
N PRO A 71 1.77 6.55 3.00
CA PRO A 71 2.95 7.28 3.43
C PRO A 71 4.04 7.30 2.34
N PRO A 72 4.86 8.37 2.27
CA PRO A 72 5.93 8.53 1.27
C PRO A 72 7.13 7.58 1.47
#